data_AF-A0A194S7B9-F1
#
_entry.id   AF-A0A194S7B9-F1
#
_cell.length_a   1.000
_cell.length_b   1.000
_cell.length_c   1.000
_cell.angle_alpha   90.00
_cell.angle_beta   90.00
_cell.angle_gamma   90.00
#
_symmetry.space_group_name_H-M   'P 1'
#
loop_
_entity.id
_entity.type
_entity.pdbx_description
1 polymer ?
#
loop_
_entity_poly.entity_id
_entity_poly.type
_entity_poly.pdbx_seq_one_letter_code
_entity_poly.pdbx_strand_id
1 'polypeptide(L)'
;MAATDSSAALFDRTNALLSTYHQQTLASTKLVEGVQVRGRAQQGQQQGQHGQQGQAHTDNVTRWTQRGDATGQINEAGLVVDAMDQQRIDEDLKVFKDHVSMLKFAYLESNAKLEFINHILAPDGHKPISKEANDEVAKKRTEAKAALKQHKERAAELEVLIRAEAEQVEQEANRRNAEAEHAARLLRECEAMETEIAMLKNKRTATERLTVDEAAAICDRQELELVEIGQQTKQCEDAMRALKPRIKASKINIERYAQTAKQLRREQDERDAKGVQDVRAEEGCEWLDTTAALYKSLLGIHNAYAVGSPASELVFEYGAPDAEPSEVRRMSVQLDAKTGRMTGAKLLDSSEDIGDIVDAYLASQDIRALVQEIRTRFGW
;
A
#
# COMPACT_ATOMS: atom_id res chain seq x y z
N MET A 1 35.86 4.60 -33.78
CA MET A 1 35.69 3.48 -34.74
C MET A 1 37.02 2.75 -34.95
N ALA A 2 37.60 2.15 -33.91
CA ALA A 2 38.92 1.48 -34.00
C ALA A 2 39.04 0.25 -33.08
N ALA A 3 37.91 -0.39 -32.73
CA ALA A 3 37.88 -1.48 -31.74
C ALA A 3 37.42 -2.84 -32.29
N THR A 4 37.06 -2.93 -33.58
CA THR A 4 36.57 -4.18 -34.20
C THR A 4 37.70 -5.12 -34.62
N ASP A 5 38.92 -4.62 -34.79
CA ASP A 5 40.01 -5.41 -35.37
C ASP A 5 40.68 -6.36 -34.36
N SER A 6 40.59 -6.06 -33.05
CA SER A 6 41.18 -6.91 -32.00
C SER A 6 40.38 -8.19 -31.73
N SER A 7 39.05 -8.13 -31.88
CA SER A 7 38.16 -9.28 -31.69
C SER A 7 38.29 -10.28 -32.86
N ALA A 8 38.41 -9.78 -34.08
CA ALA A 8 38.62 -10.62 -35.26
C ALA A 8 39.99 -11.30 -35.23
N ALA A 9 41.05 -10.57 -34.83
CA ALA A 9 42.39 -11.13 -34.69
C ALA A 9 42.49 -12.20 -33.59
N LEU A 10 41.74 -12.05 -32.50
CA LEU A 10 41.64 -13.07 -31.45
C LEU A 10 40.91 -14.32 -31.97
N PHE A 11 39.76 -14.16 -32.63
CA PHE A 11 38.98 -15.27 -33.17
C PHE A 11 39.76 -16.09 -34.21
N ASP A 12 40.52 -15.41 -35.08
CA ASP A 12 41.38 -16.06 -36.07
C ASP A 12 42.56 -16.81 -35.41
N ARG A 13 43.09 -16.30 -34.30
CA ARG A 13 44.16 -16.95 -33.55
C ARG A 13 43.65 -18.18 -32.79
N THR A 14 42.44 -18.15 -32.24
CA THR A 14 41.81 -19.33 -31.61
C THR A 14 41.45 -20.39 -32.63
N ASN A 15 40.94 -20.00 -33.79
CA ASN A 15 40.66 -20.94 -34.90
C ASN A 15 41.95 -21.55 -35.48
N ALA A 16 43.02 -20.76 -35.59
CA ALA A 16 44.32 -21.29 -35.99
C ALA A 16 44.81 -22.37 -35.00
N LEU A 17 44.71 -22.11 -33.69
CA LEU A 17 45.09 -23.06 -32.64
C LEU A 17 44.25 -24.34 -32.66
N LEU A 18 42.92 -24.22 -32.81
CA LEU A 18 42.01 -25.36 -32.92
C LEU A 18 42.26 -26.19 -34.19
N SER A 19 42.61 -25.54 -35.32
CA SER A 19 42.95 -26.25 -36.57
C SER A 19 44.27 -27.03 -36.46
N THR A 20 45.28 -26.48 -35.78
CA THR A 20 46.53 -27.21 -35.47
C THR A 20 46.31 -28.38 -34.51
N TYR A 21 45.32 -28.28 -33.60
CA TYR A 21 44.95 -29.37 -32.71
C TYR A 21 44.25 -30.51 -33.48
N HIS A 22 43.38 -30.19 -34.44
CA HIS A 22 42.72 -31.18 -35.30
C HIS A 22 43.65 -31.87 -36.32
N GLN A 23 44.73 -31.20 -36.76
CA GLN A 23 45.73 -31.80 -37.65
C GLN A 23 46.65 -32.81 -36.95
N GLN A 24 46.74 -32.76 -35.61
CA GLN A 24 47.37 -33.82 -34.82
C GLN A 24 46.33 -34.90 -34.51
N THR A 25 46.01 -35.72 -35.52
CA THR A 25 45.29 -36.98 -35.30
C THR A 25 46.12 -37.85 -34.35
N LEU A 26 45.77 -37.81 -33.07
CA LEU A 26 46.21 -38.79 -32.08
C LEU A 26 45.93 -40.16 -32.67
N ALA A 27 46.98 -40.94 -32.93
CA ALA A 27 46.90 -42.32 -33.41
C ALA A 27 46.38 -43.28 -32.31
N SER A 28 45.35 -42.85 -31.56
CA SER A 28 44.71 -43.63 -30.50
C SER A 28 43.89 -44.81 -31.05
N THR A 29 43.51 -44.78 -32.33
CA THR A 29 42.83 -45.90 -33.00
C THR A 29 43.74 -47.10 -33.29
N LYS A 30 45.08 -46.98 -33.21
CA LYS A 30 46.00 -48.12 -33.38
C LYS A 30 46.28 -48.92 -32.11
N LEU A 31 45.87 -48.42 -30.94
CA LEU A 31 46.04 -49.14 -29.67
C LEU A 31 44.95 -50.19 -29.40
N VAL A 32 43.85 -50.15 -30.14
CA VAL A 32 42.74 -51.12 -29.99
C VAL A 32 43.00 -52.43 -30.75
N GLU A 33 43.85 -52.44 -31.77
CA GLU A 33 44.13 -53.64 -32.59
C GLU A 33 45.17 -54.61 -31.97
N GLY A 34 45.87 -54.22 -30.90
CA GLY A 34 46.99 -54.99 -30.33
C GLY A 34 46.65 -56.00 -29.23
N VAL A 35 45.42 -56.02 -28.72
CA VAL A 35 45.03 -56.90 -27.60
C VAL A 35 43.99 -57.91 -28.06
N GLN A 36 44.44 -59.00 -28.69
CA GLN A 36 43.62 -60.20 -28.83
C GLN A 36 43.50 -60.86 -27.45
N VAL A 37 42.39 -60.59 -26.76
CA VAL A 37 41.96 -61.37 -25.59
C VAL A 37 41.64 -62.78 -26.09
N ARG A 38 42.54 -63.72 -25.79
CA ARG A 38 42.37 -65.15 -26.08
C ARG A 38 41.09 -65.64 -25.38
N GLY A 39 40.15 -66.15 -26.18
CA GLY A 39 38.78 -66.46 -25.79
C GLY A 39 38.65 -67.43 -24.60
N ARG A 40 37.80 -67.01 -23.65
CA ARG A 40 37.27 -67.85 -22.57
C ARG A 40 35.91 -68.41 -23.00
N ALA A 41 35.93 -69.31 -23.99
CA ALA A 41 34.73 -69.99 -24.49
C ALA A 41 35.07 -71.45 -24.81
N GLN A 42 35.45 -72.23 -23.79
CA GLN A 42 35.41 -73.70 -23.79
C GLN A 42 35.75 -74.20 -22.38
N GLN A 43 34.79 -74.08 -21.46
CA GLN A 43 34.74 -74.88 -20.23
C GLN A 43 33.36 -74.68 -19.60
N GLY A 44 32.38 -75.32 -20.21
CA GLY A 44 31.04 -75.46 -19.67
C GLY A 44 30.56 -76.86 -20.02
N GLN A 45 30.95 -77.85 -19.22
CA GLN A 45 30.22 -79.11 -19.04
C GLN A 45 30.95 -79.97 -18.00
N GLN A 46 30.53 -79.86 -16.74
CA GLN A 46 30.19 -80.98 -15.85
C GLN A 46 30.01 -80.46 -14.41
N GLN A 47 28.77 -80.61 -13.91
CA GLN A 47 28.37 -80.89 -12.50
C GLN A 47 28.86 -79.89 -11.42
N GLY A 48 28.07 -79.32 -10.52
CA GLY A 48 26.70 -79.57 -10.05
C GLY A 48 26.64 -79.06 -8.59
N GLN A 49 25.54 -78.41 -8.22
CA GLN A 49 25.05 -78.16 -6.84
C GLN A 49 25.89 -77.32 -5.86
N HIS A 50 25.50 -76.05 -5.69
CA HIS A 50 24.88 -75.50 -4.46
C HIS A 50 24.96 -73.96 -4.42
N GLY A 51 23.89 -73.32 -3.97
CA GLY A 51 23.98 -72.10 -3.15
C GLY A 51 23.77 -70.75 -3.84
N GLN A 52 22.54 -70.26 -3.72
CA GLN A 52 22.06 -68.87 -3.74
C GLN A 52 23.11 -67.74 -3.53
N GLN A 53 23.12 -66.77 -4.46
CA GLN A 53 22.89 -65.32 -4.26
C GLN A 53 23.38 -64.57 -5.51
N GLY A 54 22.45 -64.19 -6.38
CA GLY A 54 22.74 -63.51 -7.64
C GLY A 54 21.63 -62.54 -8.00
N GLN A 55 21.57 -61.41 -7.30
CA GLN A 55 20.79 -60.23 -7.68
C GLN A 55 21.47 -59.01 -7.04
N ALA A 56 22.19 -58.24 -7.85
CA ALA A 56 22.47 -56.80 -7.73
C ALA A 56 23.82 -56.46 -8.39
N HIS A 57 23.89 -56.34 -9.72
CA HIS A 57 24.95 -55.55 -10.37
C HIS A 57 24.66 -55.26 -11.85
N THR A 58 23.53 -54.64 -12.17
CA THR A 58 23.34 -53.98 -13.48
C THR A 58 22.54 -52.67 -13.44
N ASP A 59 22.14 -52.14 -12.28
CA ASP A 59 21.22 -50.98 -12.22
C ASP A 59 21.90 -49.60 -12.07
N ASN A 60 23.22 -49.48 -12.30
CA ASN A 60 23.94 -48.22 -12.05
C ASN A 60 24.20 -47.32 -13.28
N VAL A 61 23.63 -47.60 -14.45
CA VAL A 61 23.92 -46.82 -15.67
C VAL A 61 22.89 -45.70 -15.95
N THR A 62 21.81 -45.58 -15.18
CA THR A 62 20.73 -44.60 -15.49
C THR A 62 20.24 -43.78 -14.29
N ARG A 63 21.17 -43.32 -13.43
CA ARG A 63 20.87 -42.37 -12.33
C ARG A 63 21.59 -41.03 -12.45
N TRP A 64 21.77 -40.51 -13.66
CA TRP A 64 22.60 -39.31 -13.91
C TRP A 64 21.84 -37.99 -14.06
N THR A 65 20.52 -37.90 -13.84
CA THR A 65 19.81 -36.61 -14.05
C THR A 65 18.72 -36.22 -13.04
N GLN A 66 18.63 -36.84 -11.85
CA GLN A 66 17.63 -36.38 -10.88
C GLN A 66 18.13 -36.32 -9.43
N ARG A 67 18.14 -35.06 -8.95
CA ARG A 67 18.16 -34.56 -7.56
C ARG A 67 19.51 -34.59 -6.82
N GLY A 68 19.96 -33.40 -6.45
CA GLY A 68 20.92 -33.15 -5.38
C GLY A 68 21.67 -31.84 -5.64
N ASP A 69 21.64 -30.93 -4.69
CA ASP A 69 22.13 -29.55 -4.81
C ASP A 69 23.57 -29.46 -5.35
N ALA A 70 23.75 -28.58 -6.35
CA ALA A 70 25.03 -28.30 -6.96
C ALA A 70 25.87 -27.40 -6.03
N THR A 71 26.62 -28.04 -5.13
CA THR A 71 27.79 -27.45 -4.45
C THR A 71 29.06 -28.26 -4.69
N GLY A 72 29.10 -29.03 -5.77
CA GLY A 72 30.29 -29.75 -6.21
C GLY A 72 31.34 -28.80 -6.78
N GLN A 73 32.59 -28.91 -6.29
CA GLN A 73 33.72 -28.23 -6.90
C GLN A 73 33.92 -28.75 -8.33
N ILE A 74 33.99 -27.83 -9.28
CA ILE A 74 34.18 -28.12 -10.69
C ILE A 74 35.68 -28.40 -10.90
N ASN A 75 36.02 -29.61 -11.36
CA ASN A 75 37.39 -29.91 -11.76
C ASN A 75 37.71 -29.35 -13.15
N GLU A 76 39.01 -29.19 -13.42
CA GLU A 76 39.63 -28.50 -14.57
C GLU A 76 39.25 -29.02 -15.97
N ALA A 77 38.45 -30.08 -16.08
CA ALA A 77 37.87 -30.59 -17.32
C ALA A 77 36.35 -30.32 -17.47
N GLY A 78 35.74 -29.54 -16.56
CA GLY A 78 34.31 -29.21 -16.61
C GLY A 78 33.36 -30.36 -16.25
N LEU A 79 33.89 -31.51 -15.81
CA LEU A 79 33.09 -32.60 -15.25
C LEU A 79 32.92 -32.39 -13.76
N VAL A 80 31.65 -32.38 -13.32
CA VAL A 80 31.28 -32.43 -11.90
C VAL A 80 31.58 -33.84 -11.40
N VAL A 81 32.73 -34.01 -10.76
CA VAL A 81 33.11 -35.25 -10.06
C VAL A 81 32.94 -34.96 -8.58
N ASP A 82 32.17 -35.79 -7.88
CA ASP A 82 32.00 -35.67 -6.44
C ASP A 82 33.38 -35.84 -5.75
N ALA A 83 33.64 -35.09 -4.67
CA ALA A 83 34.91 -35.16 -3.95
C ALA A 83 35.19 -36.58 -3.43
N MET A 84 34.13 -37.35 -3.16
CA MET A 84 34.19 -38.76 -2.78
C MET A 84 34.60 -39.67 -3.96
N ASP A 85 34.18 -39.36 -5.18
CA ASP A 85 34.56 -40.11 -6.37
C ASP A 85 36.04 -39.89 -6.73
N GLN A 86 36.57 -38.68 -6.50
CA GLN A 86 37.98 -38.40 -6.73
C GLN A 86 38.91 -39.18 -5.79
N GLN A 87 38.53 -39.28 -4.51
CA GLN A 87 39.26 -40.10 -3.54
C GLN A 87 39.22 -41.59 -3.90
N ARG A 88 38.09 -42.07 -4.40
CA ARG A 88 37.94 -43.46 -4.85
C ARG A 88 38.81 -43.78 -6.07
N ILE A 89 38.91 -42.85 -7.02
CA ILE A 89 39.79 -42.99 -8.19
C ILE A 89 41.26 -43.11 -7.75
N ASP A 90 41.70 -42.31 -6.76
CA ASP A 90 43.06 -42.37 -6.24
C ASP A 90 43.35 -43.71 -5.54
N GLU A 91 42.38 -44.23 -4.78
CA GLU A 91 42.47 -45.56 -4.15
C GLU A 91 42.54 -46.69 -5.18
N ASP A 92 41.67 -46.68 -6.19
CA ASP A 92 41.67 -47.67 -7.27
C ASP A 92 42.98 -47.63 -8.08
N LEU A 93 43.53 -46.43 -8.33
CA LEU A 93 44.82 -46.25 -9.00
C LEU A 93 45.97 -46.87 -8.18
N LYS A 94 45.91 -46.72 -6.85
CA LYS A 94 46.90 -47.30 -5.93
C LYS A 94 46.82 -48.83 -5.95
N VAL A 95 45.62 -49.40 -5.83
CA VAL A 95 45.40 -50.86 -5.90
C VAL A 95 45.87 -51.43 -7.24
N PHE A 96 45.55 -50.75 -8.35
CA PHE A 96 46.00 -51.15 -9.68
C PHE A 96 47.53 -51.13 -9.80
N LYS A 97 48.19 -50.10 -9.28
CA LYS A 97 49.66 -49.99 -9.26
C LYS A 97 50.30 -51.13 -8.47
N ASP A 98 49.73 -51.49 -7.31
CA ASP A 98 50.21 -52.59 -6.48
C ASP A 98 50.02 -53.94 -7.19
N HIS A 99 48.88 -54.13 -7.86
CA HIS A 99 48.60 -55.33 -8.67
C HIS A 99 49.58 -55.49 -9.84
N VAL A 100 49.84 -54.42 -10.60
CA VAL A 100 50.82 -54.44 -11.71
C VAL A 100 52.24 -54.72 -11.18
N SER A 101 52.58 -54.19 -10.00
CA SER A 101 53.87 -54.46 -9.37
C SER A 101 54.01 -55.93 -8.97
N MET A 102 52.99 -56.52 -8.35
CA MET A 102 52.96 -57.96 -8.05
C MET A 102 53.03 -58.81 -9.32
N LEU A 103 52.28 -58.45 -10.36
CA LEU A 103 52.29 -59.17 -11.63
C LEU A 103 53.68 -59.14 -12.28
N LYS A 104 54.36 -58.00 -12.24
CA LYS A 104 55.75 -57.87 -12.69
C LYS A 104 56.68 -58.80 -11.90
N PHE A 105 56.54 -58.87 -10.58
CA PHE A 105 57.35 -59.78 -9.75
C PHE A 105 57.07 -61.25 -10.09
N ALA A 106 55.80 -61.66 -10.16
CA ALA A 106 55.42 -63.02 -10.53
C ALA A 106 55.91 -63.40 -11.93
N TYR A 107 55.86 -62.47 -12.89
CA TYR A 107 56.39 -62.67 -14.22
C TYR A 107 57.91 -62.83 -14.22
N LEU A 108 58.65 -61.97 -13.52
CA LEU A 108 60.11 -62.09 -13.39
C LEU A 108 60.50 -63.40 -12.72
N GLU A 109 59.78 -63.81 -11.67
CA GLU A 109 60.02 -65.08 -10.98
C GLU A 109 59.71 -66.28 -11.89
N SER A 110 58.59 -66.27 -12.61
CA SER A 110 58.25 -67.31 -13.59
C SER A 110 59.27 -67.36 -14.72
N ASN A 111 59.74 -66.21 -15.20
CA ASN A 111 60.74 -66.15 -16.26
C ASN A 111 62.10 -66.66 -15.75
N ALA A 112 62.51 -66.30 -14.54
CA ALA A 112 63.72 -66.83 -13.91
C ALA A 112 63.64 -68.36 -13.70
N LYS A 113 62.47 -68.88 -13.31
CA LYS A 113 62.21 -70.33 -13.22
C LYS A 113 62.28 -71.01 -14.59
N LEU A 114 61.69 -70.42 -15.62
CA LEU A 114 61.77 -70.92 -17.00
C LEU A 114 63.20 -70.88 -17.54
N GLU A 115 63.95 -69.80 -17.29
CA GLU A 115 65.36 -69.67 -17.64
C GLU A 115 66.20 -70.74 -16.95
N PHE A 116 65.97 -70.99 -15.67
CA PHE A 116 66.64 -72.07 -14.92
C PHE A 116 66.34 -73.45 -15.52
N ILE A 117 65.08 -73.75 -15.83
CA ILE A 117 64.66 -75.01 -16.46
C ILE A 117 65.29 -75.17 -17.87
N ASN A 118 65.27 -74.11 -18.67
CA ASN A 118 65.86 -74.12 -20.01
C ASN A 118 67.38 -74.26 -19.98
N HIS A 119 68.06 -73.66 -19.00
CA HIS A 119 69.50 -73.82 -18.80
C HIS A 119 69.88 -75.27 -18.43
N ILE A 120 69.02 -75.98 -17.71
CA ILE A 120 69.19 -77.41 -17.39
C ILE A 120 68.91 -78.29 -18.62
N LEU A 121 67.89 -77.97 -19.43
CA LEU A 121 67.42 -78.83 -20.53
C LEU A 121 68.16 -78.61 -21.87
N ALA A 122 68.80 -77.47 -22.09
CA ALA A 122 69.50 -77.15 -23.34
C ALA A 122 70.78 -76.33 -23.08
N PRO A 123 71.95 -76.97 -22.91
CA PRO A 123 73.20 -76.26 -22.58
C PRO A 123 73.67 -75.27 -23.65
N ASP A 124 73.29 -75.46 -24.93
CA ASP A 124 73.64 -74.57 -26.05
C ASP A 124 72.48 -73.66 -26.52
N GLY A 125 71.35 -73.64 -25.80
CA GLY A 125 70.11 -73.03 -26.28
C GLY A 125 69.85 -71.56 -25.91
N HIS A 126 70.70 -70.94 -25.07
CA HIS A 126 70.46 -69.58 -24.60
C HIS A 126 71.27 -68.56 -25.41
N LYS A 127 70.59 -67.72 -26.20
CA LYS A 127 71.17 -66.45 -26.65
C LYS A 127 70.80 -65.38 -25.61
N PRO A 128 71.69 -65.01 -24.68
CA PRO A 128 71.40 -63.89 -23.77
C PRO A 128 71.00 -62.67 -24.59
N ILE A 129 70.01 -61.91 -24.11
CA ILE A 129 69.69 -60.61 -24.71
C ILE A 129 71.02 -59.85 -24.79
N SER A 130 71.46 -59.56 -26.01
CA SER A 130 72.76 -58.90 -26.21
C SER A 130 72.74 -57.62 -25.38
N LYS A 131 73.84 -57.37 -24.66
CA LYS A 131 74.01 -56.14 -23.88
C LYS A 131 73.68 -54.90 -24.74
N GLU A 132 74.03 -54.96 -26.03
CA GLU A 132 73.74 -53.94 -27.04
C GLU A 132 72.23 -53.69 -27.21
N ALA A 133 71.40 -54.75 -27.27
CA ALA A 133 69.95 -54.62 -27.41
C ALA A 133 69.30 -54.01 -26.16
N ASN A 134 69.81 -54.33 -24.97
CA ASN A 134 69.37 -53.71 -23.72
C ASN A 134 69.81 -52.24 -23.64
N ASP A 135 71.02 -51.92 -24.08
CA ASP A 135 71.55 -50.54 -24.12
C ASP A 135 70.74 -49.68 -25.11
N GLU A 136 70.32 -50.21 -26.26
CA GLU A 136 69.44 -49.52 -27.21
C GLU A 136 68.05 -49.22 -26.62
N VAL A 137 67.45 -50.18 -25.92
CA VAL A 137 66.15 -49.98 -25.25
C VAL A 137 66.29 -48.97 -24.11
N ALA A 138 67.39 -49.01 -23.35
CA ALA A 138 67.67 -48.03 -22.32
C ALA A 138 67.81 -46.62 -22.90
N LYS A 139 68.51 -46.47 -24.03
CA LYS A 139 68.66 -45.20 -24.75
C LYS A 139 67.29 -44.65 -25.21
N LYS A 140 66.48 -45.47 -25.90
CA LYS A 140 65.11 -45.10 -26.31
C LYS A 140 64.24 -44.70 -25.12
N ARG A 141 64.36 -45.40 -23.99
CA ARG A 141 63.65 -45.05 -22.75
C ARG A 141 64.09 -43.70 -22.19
N THR A 142 65.38 -43.39 -22.22
CA THR A 142 65.88 -42.09 -21.75
C THR A 142 65.42 -40.95 -22.64
N GLU A 143 65.44 -41.13 -23.97
CA GLU A 143 64.94 -40.16 -24.95
C GLU A 143 63.43 -39.93 -24.77
N ALA A 144 62.64 -41.00 -24.67
CA ALA A 144 61.20 -40.90 -24.43
C ALA A 144 60.88 -40.24 -23.07
N LYS A 145 61.69 -40.49 -22.03
CA LYS A 145 61.53 -39.85 -20.72
C LYS A 145 61.86 -38.36 -20.77
N ALA A 146 62.88 -37.97 -21.53
CA ALA A 146 63.22 -36.56 -21.75
C ALA A 146 62.11 -35.83 -22.51
N ALA A 147 61.60 -36.43 -23.61
CA ALA A 147 60.47 -35.89 -24.36
C ALA A 147 59.21 -35.75 -23.48
N LEU A 148 58.88 -36.77 -22.69
CA LEU A 148 57.74 -36.71 -21.76
C LEU A 148 57.91 -35.59 -20.73
N LYS A 149 59.12 -35.39 -20.20
CA LYS A 149 59.39 -34.29 -19.26
C LYS A 149 59.15 -32.93 -19.92
N GLN A 150 59.67 -32.73 -21.13
CA GLN A 150 59.47 -31.50 -21.89
C GLN A 150 57.98 -31.24 -22.19
N HIS A 151 57.23 -32.28 -22.55
CA HIS A 151 55.79 -32.15 -22.78
C HIS A 151 55.02 -31.82 -21.50
N LYS A 152 55.42 -32.39 -20.35
CA LYS A 152 54.81 -32.05 -19.04
C LYS A 152 55.08 -30.61 -18.65
N GLU A 153 56.30 -30.12 -18.84
CA GLU A 153 56.66 -28.72 -18.57
C GLU A 153 55.85 -27.77 -19.44
N ARG A 154 55.76 -28.05 -20.75
CA ARG A 154 54.93 -27.27 -21.67
C ARG A 154 53.44 -27.30 -21.32
N ALA A 155 52.92 -28.45 -20.88
CA ALA A 155 51.53 -28.56 -20.45
C ALA A 155 51.27 -27.71 -19.20
N ALA A 156 52.17 -27.76 -18.21
CA ALA A 156 52.07 -26.93 -17.01
C ALA A 156 52.14 -25.42 -17.33
N GLU A 157 53.01 -25.02 -18.26
CA GLU A 157 53.07 -23.62 -18.73
C GLU A 157 51.76 -23.17 -19.39
N LEU A 158 51.17 -24.02 -20.23
CA LEU A 158 49.89 -23.72 -20.88
C LEU A 158 48.73 -23.67 -19.88
N GLU A 159 48.72 -24.56 -18.89
CA GLU A 159 47.72 -24.57 -17.83
C GLU A 159 47.72 -23.24 -17.06
N VAL A 160 48.91 -22.74 -16.69
CA VAL A 160 49.05 -21.44 -16.03
C VAL A 160 48.54 -20.30 -16.91
N LEU A 161 48.87 -20.31 -18.20
CA LEU A 161 48.40 -19.27 -19.14
C LEU A 161 46.87 -19.32 -19.33
N ILE A 162 46.30 -20.53 -19.46
CA ILE A 162 44.85 -20.71 -19.61
C ILE A 162 44.11 -20.21 -18.36
N ARG A 163 44.61 -20.53 -17.16
CA ARG A 163 44.02 -20.03 -15.91
C ARG A 163 44.10 -18.50 -15.82
N ALA A 164 45.25 -17.91 -16.13
CA ALA A 164 45.40 -16.45 -16.12
C ALA A 164 44.46 -15.75 -17.12
N GLU A 165 44.28 -16.32 -18.32
CA GLU A 165 43.35 -15.79 -19.32
C GLU A 165 41.89 -15.95 -18.87
N ALA A 166 41.54 -17.09 -18.29
CA ALA A 166 40.20 -17.34 -17.77
C ALA A 166 39.83 -16.34 -16.66
N GLU A 167 40.75 -16.06 -15.74
CA GLU A 167 40.56 -15.05 -14.69
C GLU A 167 40.36 -13.65 -15.28
N GLN A 168 41.13 -13.27 -16.31
CA GLN A 168 40.95 -11.98 -16.98
C GLN A 168 39.58 -11.87 -17.67
N VAL A 169 39.17 -12.91 -18.39
CA VAL A 169 37.85 -12.94 -19.05
C VAL A 169 36.72 -12.88 -18.04
N GLU A 170 36.83 -13.58 -16.91
CA GLU A 170 35.83 -13.53 -15.83
C GLU A 170 35.74 -12.13 -15.22
N GLN A 171 36.87 -11.48 -14.95
CA GLN A 171 36.90 -10.10 -14.44
C GLN A 171 36.24 -9.12 -15.42
N GLU A 172 36.53 -9.25 -16.72
CA GLU A 172 35.89 -8.41 -17.73
C GLU A 172 34.39 -8.66 -17.86
N ALA A 173 33.95 -9.93 -17.80
CA ALA A 173 32.55 -10.28 -17.84
C ALA A 173 31.80 -9.71 -16.62
N ASN A 174 32.39 -9.82 -15.43
CA ASN A 174 31.84 -9.25 -14.20
C ASN A 174 31.74 -7.72 -14.28
N ARG A 175 32.76 -7.04 -14.82
CA ARG A 175 32.70 -5.59 -15.06
C ARG A 175 31.58 -5.21 -16.02
N ARG A 176 31.46 -5.90 -17.17
CA ARG A 176 30.40 -5.64 -18.16
C ARG A 176 29.00 -5.90 -17.59
N ASN A 177 28.85 -6.94 -16.76
CA ASN A 177 27.58 -7.21 -16.07
C ASN A 177 27.22 -6.09 -15.08
N ALA A 178 28.18 -5.62 -14.28
CA ALA A 178 27.95 -4.50 -13.36
C ALA A 178 27.57 -3.20 -14.10
N GLU A 179 28.24 -2.91 -15.22
CA GLU A 179 27.90 -1.76 -16.09
C GLU A 179 26.50 -1.91 -16.71
N ALA A 180 26.14 -3.11 -17.17
CA ALA A 180 24.81 -3.39 -17.71
C ALA A 180 23.70 -3.27 -16.66
N GLU A 181 23.93 -3.75 -15.44
CA GLU A 181 22.99 -3.59 -14.31
C GLU A 181 22.81 -2.11 -13.94
N HIS A 182 23.91 -1.35 -13.93
CA HIS A 182 23.87 0.08 -13.68
C HIS A 182 23.09 0.83 -14.77
N ALA A 183 23.34 0.51 -16.04
CA ALA A 183 22.60 1.07 -17.16
C ALA A 183 21.10 0.72 -17.10
N ALA A 184 20.76 -0.53 -16.75
CA ALA A 184 19.38 -0.97 -16.58
C ALA A 184 18.67 -0.23 -15.44
N ARG A 185 19.38 0.09 -14.35
CA ARG A 185 18.85 0.90 -13.25
C ARG A 185 18.55 2.32 -13.70
N LEU A 186 19.49 2.97 -14.39
CA LEU A 186 19.30 4.32 -14.93
C LEU A 186 18.13 4.37 -15.92
N LEU A 187 17.96 3.35 -16.77
CA LEU A 187 16.81 3.28 -17.68
C LEU A 187 15.48 3.25 -16.92
N ARG A 188 15.35 2.44 -15.86
CA ARG A 188 14.15 2.42 -15.01
C ARG A 188 13.89 3.76 -14.33
N GLU A 189 14.94 4.44 -13.87
CA GLU A 189 14.82 5.78 -13.29
C GLU A 189 14.34 6.81 -14.32
N CYS A 190 14.86 6.75 -15.55
CA CYS A 190 14.39 7.58 -16.65
C CYS A 190 12.92 7.31 -16.99
N GLU A 191 12.51 6.05 -17.11
CA GLU A 191 11.12 5.66 -17.35
C GLU A 191 10.20 6.17 -16.22
N ALA A 192 10.62 6.04 -14.96
CA ALA A 192 9.87 6.58 -13.82
C ALA A 192 9.71 8.11 -13.93
N MET A 193 10.79 8.85 -14.22
CA MET A 193 10.71 10.30 -14.44
C MET A 193 9.81 10.67 -15.62
N GLU A 194 9.85 9.92 -16.72
CA GLU A 194 8.99 10.16 -17.89
C GLU A 194 7.51 9.95 -17.54
N THR A 195 7.18 8.90 -16.78
CA THR A 195 5.81 8.69 -16.30
C THR A 195 5.36 9.80 -15.36
N GLU A 196 6.22 10.30 -14.48
CA GLU A 196 5.92 11.43 -13.61
C GLU A 196 5.69 12.71 -14.41
N ILE A 197 6.53 12.99 -15.41
CA ILE A 197 6.35 14.13 -16.32
C ILE A 197 5.01 13.99 -17.08
N ALA A 198 4.66 12.80 -17.55
CA ALA A 198 3.39 12.55 -18.22
C ALA A 198 2.20 12.78 -17.27
N MET A 199 2.31 12.32 -16.01
CA MET A 199 1.32 12.61 -14.98
C MET A 199 1.20 14.09 -14.68
N LEU A 200 2.31 14.82 -14.55
CA LEU A 200 2.31 16.27 -14.32
C LEU A 200 1.72 17.03 -15.51
N LYS A 201 1.99 16.59 -16.75
CA LYS A 201 1.38 17.13 -17.97
C LYS A 201 -0.12 16.85 -18.04
N ASN A 202 -0.58 15.66 -17.64
CA ASN A 202 -1.99 15.30 -17.62
C ASN A 202 -2.76 15.97 -16.47
N LYS A 203 -2.14 16.12 -15.30
CA LYS A 203 -2.72 16.84 -14.15
C LYS A 203 -2.83 18.33 -14.43
N ARG A 204 -1.80 18.94 -15.05
CA ARG A 204 -1.84 20.34 -15.51
C ARG A 204 -2.65 20.45 -16.80
N THR A 205 -3.98 20.50 -16.70
CA THR A 205 -4.78 21.08 -17.78
C THR A 205 -4.30 22.51 -18.07
N ALA A 206 -4.37 22.93 -19.35
CA ALA A 206 -3.92 24.28 -19.77
C ALA A 206 -4.58 25.42 -18.97
N THR A 207 -5.75 25.14 -18.39
CA THR A 207 -6.54 26.02 -17.52
C THR A 207 -5.90 26.29 -16.14
N GLU A 208 -4.96 25.46 -15.67
CA GLU A 208 -4.28 25.65 -14.37
C GLU A 208 -2.92 26.36 -14.49
N ARG A 209 -2.50 26.73 -15.70
CA ARG A 209 -1.28 27.50 -15.90
C ARG A 209 -1.56 28.97 -15.60
N LEU A 210 -1.46 29.33 -14.33
CA LEU A 210 -1.51 30.71 -13.89
C LEU A 210 -0.22 31.42 -14.27
N THR A 211 -0.34 32.58 -14.89
CA THR A 211 0.75 33.55 -14.95
C THR A 211 1.07 34.05 -13.54
N VAL A 212 2.28 34.61 -13.35
CA VAL A 212 2.69 35.14 -12.04
C VAL A 212 1.71 36.22 -11.56
N ASP A 213 1.20 37.04 -12.48
CA ASP A 213 0.23 38.10 -12.18
C ASP A 213 -1.14 37.53 -11.79
N GLU A 214 -1.61 36.48 -12.45
CA GLU A 214 -2.86 35.80 -12.08
C GLU A 214 -2.74 35.08 -10.73
N ALA A 215 -1.59 34.48 -10.44
CA ALA A 215 -1.33 33.87 -9.14
C ALA A 215 -1.29 34.91 -8.02
N ALA A 216 -0.63 36.06 -8.23
CA ALA A 216 -0.65 37.19 -7.31
C ALA A 216 -2.08 37.71 -7.08
N ALA A 217 -2.86 37.90 -8.15
CA ALA A 217 -4.26 38.34 -8.03
C ALA A 217 -5.17 37.35 -7.30
N ILE A 218 -4.89 36.04 -7.38
CA ILE A 218 -5.60 35.02 -6.60
C ILE A 218 -5.16 35.09 -5.13
N CYS A 219 -3.88 35.24 -4.84
CA CYS A 219 -3.38 35.41 -3.48
C CYS A 219 -3.98 36.64 -2.80
N ASP A 220 -4.00 37.79 -3.47
CA ASP A 220 -4.59 39.01 -2.93
C ASP A 220 -6.09 38.83 -2.62
N ARG A 221 -6.81 38.12 -3.50
CA ARG A 221 -8.23 37.79 -3.29
C ARG A 221 -8.43 36.86 -2.09
N GLN A 222 -7.59 35.83 -1.97
CA GLN A 222 -7.63 34.91 -0.83
C GLN A 222 -7.30 35.62 0.48
N GLU A 223 -6.41 36.60 0.46
CA GLU A 223 -6.10 37.42 1.63
C GLU A 223 -7.31 38.26 2.05
N LEU A 224 -8.03 38.86 1.10
CA LEU A 224 -9.28 39.57 1.37
C LEU A 224 -10.37 38.64 1.92
N GLU A 225 -10.55 37.45 1.33
CA GLU A 225 -11.50 36.45 1.82
C GLU A 225 -11.16 35.99 3.24
N LEU A 226 -9.87 35.79 3.56
CA LEU A 226 -9.43 35.44 4.91
C LEU A 226 -9.71 36.55 5.92
N VAL A 227 -9.52 37.82 5.53
CA VAL A 227 -9.86 38.97 6.37
C VAL A 227 -11.37 39.01 6.63
N GLU A 228 -12.19 38.77 5.60
CA GLU A 228 -13.65 38.75 5.74
C GLU A 228 -14.12 37.61 6.66
N ILE A 229 -13.61 36.39 6.45
CA ILE A 229 -13.89 35.23 7.32
C ILE A 229 -13.46 35.52 8.76
N GLY A 230 -12.32 36.17 8.95
CA GLY A 230 -11.84 36.59 10.27
C GLY A 230 -12.78 37.58 10.96
N GLN A 231 -13.32 38.54 10.21
CA GLN A 231 -14.31 39.49 10.72
C GLN A 231 -15.63 38.80 11.07
N GLN A 232 -16.14 37.92 10.21
CA GLN A 232 -17.37 37.15 10.48
C GLN A 232 -17.22 36.27 11.72
N THR A 233 -16.07 35.59 11.86
CA THR A 233 -15.77 34.77 13.03
C THR A 233 -15.80 35.60 14.31
N LYS A 234 -15.15 36.77 14.30
CA LYS A 234 -15.16 37.69 15.45
C LYS A 234 -16.57 38.18 15.79
N GLN A 235 -17.37 38.54 14.78
CA GLN A 235 -18.76 38.94 14.98
C GLN A 235 -19.60 37.82 15.62
N CYS A 236 -19.43 36.58 15.16
CA CYS A 236 -20.08 35.42 15.77
C CYS A 236 -19.63 35.19 17.22
N GLU A 237 -18.33 35.32 17.52
CA GLU A 237 -17.82 35.20 18.89
C GLU A 237 -18.39 36.29 19.82
N ASP A 238 -18.44 37.54 19.34
CA ASP A 238 -19.01 38.66 20.09
C ASP A 238 -20.52 38.48 20.32
N ALA A 239 -21.25 38.02 19.30
CA ALA A 239 -22.67 37.67 19.42
C ALA A 239 -22.89 36.53 20.42
N MET A 240 -22.08 35.47 20.38
CA MET A 240 -22.12 34.39 21.36
C MET A 240 -21.82 34.90 22.78
N ARG A 241 -20.84 35.79 22.93
CA ARG A 241 -20.48 36.39 24.22
C ARG A 241 -21.62 37.25 24.78
N ALA A 242 -22.36 37.94 23.92
CA ALA A 242 -23.55 38.71 24.31
C ALA A 242 -24.78 37.82 24.60
N LEU A 243 -24.94 36.70 23.89
CA LEU A 243 -26.07 35.79 24.06
C LEU A 243 -25.98 34.96 25.35
N LYS A 244 -24.78 34.49 25.72
CA LYS A 244 -24.54 33.71 26.94
C LYS A 244 -25.14 34.33 28.22
N PRO A 245 -24.92 35.61 28.57
CA PRO A 245 -25.53 36.21 29.75
C PRO A 245 -27.05 36.35 29.62
N ARG A 246 -27.60 36.61 28.42
CA ARG A 246 -29.06 36.65 28.19
C ARG A 246 -29.71 35.28 28.44
N ILE A 247 -29.09 34.20 27.95
CA ILE A 247 -29.54 32.82 28.22
C ILE A 247 -29.48 32.53 29.72
N LYS A 248 -28.40 32.93 30.40
CA LYS A 248 -28.27 32.75 31.85
C LYS A 248 -29.36 33.50 32.62
N ALA A 249 -29.66 34.74 32.24
CA ALA A 249 -30.73 35.52 32.84
C ALA A 249 -32.12 34.91 32.57
N SER A 250 -32.38 34.47 31.34
CA SER A 250 -33.61 33.78 30.97
C SER A 250 -33.80 32.49 31.77
N LYS A 251 -32.74 31.68 31.94
CA LYS A 251 -32.78 30.48 32.77
C LYS A 251 -33.15 30.78 34.23
N ILE A 252 -32.57 31.83 34.82
CA ILE A 252 -32.92 32.26 36.18
C ILE A 252 -34.40 32.66 36.27
N ASN A 253 -34.91 33.38 35.27
CA ASN A 253 -36.32 33.77 35.23
C ASN A 253 -37.24 32.55 35.11
N ILE A 254 -36.89 31.57 34.27
CA ILE A 254 -37.65 30.31 34.14
C ILE A 254 -37.68 29.57 35.49
N GLU A 255 -36.54 29.45 36.17
CA GLU A 255 -36.48 28.81 37.49
C GLU A 255 -37.33 29.56 38.52
N ARG A 256 -37.34 30.91 38.48
CA ARG A 256 -38.19 31.75 39.33
C ARG A 256 -39.67 31.51 39.06
N TYR A 257 -40.10 31.54 37.79
CA TYR A 257 -41.50 31.29 37.42
C TYR A 257 -41.93 29.87 37.77
N ALA A 258 -41.05 28.87 37.63
CA ALA A 258 -41.33 27.50 38.04
C ALA A 258 -41.56 27.39 39.56
N GLN A 259 -40.79 28.13 40.37
CA GLN A 259 -41.01 28.22 41.81
C GLN A 259 -42.34 28.92 42.14
N THR A 260 -42.65 30.03 41.49
CA THR A 260 -43.92 30.75 41.67
C THR A 260 -45.11 29.88 41.28
N ALA A 261 -45.05 29.17 40.16
CA ALA A 261 -46.10 28.24 39.73
C ALA A 261 -46.29 27.09 40.73
N LYS A 262 -45.20 26.56 41.30
CA LYS A 262 -45.27 25.54 42.35
C LYS A 262 -45.92 26.08 43.63
N GLN A 263 -45.65 27.34 43.97
CA GLN A 263 -46.27 27.99 45.13
C GLN A 263 -47.76 28.25 44.89
N LEU A 264 -48.14 28.78 43.72
CA LEU A 264 -49.54 28.98 43.34
C LEU A 264 -50.32 27.66 43.35
N ARG A 265 -49.73 26.57 42.83
CA ARG A 265 -50.36 25.24 42.91
C ARG A 265 -50.58 24.77 44.34
N ARG A 266 -49.61 24.98 45.24
CA ARG A 266 -49.79 24.66 46.67
C ARG A 266 -50.88 25.50 47.32
N GLU A 267 -50.91 26.80 47.03
CA GLU A 267 -51.96 27.70 47.51
C GLU A 267 -53.34 27.29 46.97
N GLN A 268 -53.40 26.79 45.74
CA GLN A 268 -54.61 26.24 45.14
C GLN A 268 -55.02 24.92 45.81
N ASP A 269 -54.11 23.95 45.97
CA ASP A 269 -54.35 22.71 46.70
C ASP A 269 -54.85 22.97 48.14
N GLU A 270 -54.31 24.00 48.82
CA GLU A 270 -54.75 24.42 50.15
C GLU A 270 -56.15 25.06 50.16
N ARG A 271 -56.55 25.76 49.08
CA ARG A 271 -57.91 26.31 48.93
C ARG A 271 -58.92 25.20 48.63
N ASP A 272 -58.55 24.27 47.77
CA ASP A 272 -59.34 23.08 47.43
C ASP A 272 -59.58 22.23 48.70
N ALA A 273 -58.55 22.03 49.51
CA ALA A 273 -58.64 21.32 50.79
C ALA A 273 -59.55 22.02 51.83
N LYS A 274 -59.72 23.35 51.73
CA LYS A 274 -60.60 24.14 52.61
C LYS A 274 -62.05 24.19 52.12
N GLY A 275 -62.36 23.62 50.95
CA GLY A 275 -63.72 23.55 50.40
C GLY A 275 -64.33 24.92 50.08
N VAL A 276 -63.52 25.96 49.92
CA VAL A 276 -63.95 27.33 49.56
C VAL A 276 -63.91 27.49 48.04
N GLN A 277 -64.46 26.51 47.32
CA GLN A 277 -64.45 26.50 45.86
C GLN A 277 -65.90 26.64 45.38
N ASP A 278 -66.25 27.83 44.87
CA ASP A 278 -67.46 27.97 44.06
C ASP A 278 -67.10 27.57 42.63
N VAL A 279 -67.18 26.26 42.36
CA VAL A 279 -66.86 25.65 41.06
C VAL A 279 -67.58 26.37 39.91
N ARG A 280 -68.79 26.88 40.16
CA ARG A 280 -69.56 27.63 39.16
C ARG A 280 -68.98 29.01 38.88
N ALA A 281 -68.42 29.68 39.88
CA ALA A 281 -67.73 30.96 39.68
C ALA A 281 -66.42 30.76 38.91
N GLU A 282 -65.70 29.67 39.15
CA GLU A 282 -64.47 29.34 38.43
C GLU A 282 -64.72 28.96 36.97
N GLU A 283 -65.69 28.09 36.71
CA GLU A 283 -66.14 27.78 35.34
C GLU A 283 -66.65 29.04 34.62
N GLY A 284 -67.30 29.94 35.36
CA GLY A 284 -67.75 31.24 34.84
C GLY A 284 -66.58 32.16 34.47
N CYS A 285 -65.56 32.25 35.32
CA CYS A 285 -64.35 33.03 35.06
C CYS A 285 -63.54 32.43 33.90
N GLU A 286 -63.39 31.10 33.83
CA GLU A 286 -62.70 30.43 32.73
C GLU A 286 -63.44 30.64 31.40
N TRP A 287 -64.77 30.52 31.41
CA TRP A 287 -65.59 30.83 30.23
C TRP A 287 -65.46 32.30 29.83
N LEU A 288 -65.44 33.24 30.78
CA LEU A 288 -65.25 34.66 30.51
C LEU A 288 -63.86 34.94 29.94
N ASP A 289 -62.80 34.34 30.48
CA ASP A 289 -61.42 34.53 30.03
C ASP A 289 -61.21 33.95 28.62
N THR A 290 -61.71 32.74 28.37
CA THR A 290 -61.65 32.11 27.03
C THR A 290 -62.45 32.88 26.00
N THR A 291 -63.65 33.33 26.36
CA THR A 291 -64.51 34.14 25.49
C THR A 291 -63.90 35.52 25.23
N ALA A 292 -63.33 36.17 26.26
CA ALA A 292 -62.64 37.45 26.12
C ALA A 292 -61.38 37.33 25.26
N ALA A 293 -60.60 36.25 25.39
CA ALA A 293 -59.43 36.00 24.55
C ALA A 293 -59.83 35.79 23.08
N LEU A 294 -60.90 35.04 22.82
CA LEU A 294 -61.45 34.86 21.48
C LEU A 294 -61.90 36.20 20.87
N TYR A 295 -62.64 37.01 21.63
CA TYR A 295 -63.08 38.34 21.17
C TYR A 295 -61.91 39.29 20.94
N LYS A 296 -60.88 39.26 21.80
CA LYS A 296 -59.66 40.05 21.60
C LYS A 296 -58.96 39.69 20.30
N SER A 297 -58.79 38.38 20.04
CA SER A 297 -58.18 37.87 18.81
C SER A 297 -58.99 38.25 17.56
N LEU A 298 -60.32 38.03 17.57
CA LEU A 298 -61.20 38.33 16.43
C LEU A 298 -61.21 39.84 16.10
N LEU A 299 -61.23 40.68 17.13
CA LEU A 299 -61.27 42.14 16.98
C LEU A 299 -59.89 42.77 16.77
N GLY A 300 -58.80 42.00 16.87
CA GLY A 300 -57.43 42.53 16.79
C GLY A 300 -57.08 43.43 17.97
N ILE A 301 -57.72 43.23 19.12
CA ILE A 301 -57.48 43.98 20.36
C ILE A 301 -56.32 43.32 21.10
N HIS A 302 -55.20 44.02 21.17
CA HIS A 302 -54.04 43.62 21.99
C HIS A 302 -54.32 43.85 23.47
N ASN A 303 -54.95 44.98 23.78
CA ASN A 303 -55.19 45.38 25.15
C ASN A 303 -56.46 46.21 25.28
N ALA A 304 -57.16 46.05 26.40
CA ALA A 304 -58.34 46.84 26.74
C ALA A 304 -58.32 47.11 28.24
N TYR A 305 -58.34 48.38 28.64
CA TYR A 305 -58.32 48.77 30.04
C TYR A 305 -59.20 49.98 30.29
N ALA A 306 -59.83 49.99 31.47
CA ALA A 306 -60.59 51.12 31.96
C ALA A 306 -59.67 52.09 32.70
N VAL A 307 -59.89 53.39 32.48
CA VAL A 307 -59.18 54.48 33.14
C VAL A 307 -60.16 55.23 34.03
N GLY A 308 -59.77 55.41 35.30
CA GLY A 308 -60.55 56.13 36.32
C GLY A 308 -61.22 55.22 37.37
N SER A 309 -61.66 55.82 38.48
CA SER A 309 -62.50 55.18 39.50
C SER A 309 -63.56 56.18 40.00
N PRO A 310 -64.83 56.07 39.58
CA PRO A 310 -65.38 55.10 38.61
C PRO A 310 -64.79 55.26 37.19
N ALA A 311 -64.88 54.21 36.38
CA ALA A 311 -64.32 54.20 35.03
C ALA A 311 -64.97 55.30 34.16
N SER A 312 -64.17 56.28 33.74
CA SER A 312 -64.61 57.39 32.89
C SER A 312 -64.19 57.22 31.43
N GLU A 313 -63.17 56.40 31.17
CA GLU A 313 -62.70 56.10 29.82
C GLU A 313 -62.37 54.61 29.68
N LEU A 314 -62.61 54.05 28.49
CA LEU A 314 -62.21 52.71 28.11
C LEU A 314 -61.25 52.83 26.93
N VAL A 315 -60.01 52.40 27.14
CA VAL A 315 -58.96 52.47 26.11
C VAL A 315 -58.77 51.10 25.51
N PHE A 316 -58.73 51.06 24.18
CA PHE A 316 -58.47 49.87 23.40
C PHE A 316 -57.24 50.07 22.52
N GLU A 317 -56.40 49.04 22.45
CA GLU A 317 -55.17 49.00 21.66
C GLU A 317 -55.33 47.95 20.56
N TYR A 318 -55.20 48.35 19.30
CA TYR A 318 -55.46 47.53 18.11
C TYR A 318 -54.23 47.39 17.22
N GLY A 319 -54.10 46.25 16.55
CA GLY A 319 -53.09 46.05 15.52
C GLY A 319 -53.08 44.62 15.00
N ALA A 320 -52.31 44.37 13.95
CA ALA A 320 -52.01 43.02 13.48
C ALA A 320 -51.42 42.16 14.63
N PRO A 321 -51.61 40.84 14.63
CA PRO A 321 -51.10 39.98 15.71
C PRO A 321 -49.58 40.08 15.89
N ASP A 322 -48.84 40.38 14.82
CA ASP A 322 -47.38 40.56 14.81
C ASP A 322 -46.95 42.04 14.76
N ALA A 323 -47.86 42.98 15.05
CA ALA A 323 -47.56 44.41 14.99
C ALA A 323 -46.53 44.81 16.06
N GLU A 324 -45.50 45.55 15.64
CA GLU A 324 -44.56 46.20 16.56
C GLU A 324 -45.31 47.24 17.44
N PRO A 325 -44.84 47.57 18.66
CA PRO A 325 -45.50 48.55 19.53
C PRO A 325 -45.72 49.93 18.90
N SER A 326 -44.95 50.28 17.86
CA SER A 326 -45.12 51.52 17.07
C SER A 326 -46.26 51.47 16.06
N GLU A 327 -46.75 50.29 15.73
CA GLU A 327 -47.82 50.03 14.75
C GLU A 327 -49.19 49.84 15.43
N VAL A 328 -49.21 49.69 16.75
CA VAL A 328 -50.43 49.58 17.56
C VAL A 328 -51.13 50.94 17.64
N ARG A 329 -52.43 50.96 17.35
CA ARG A 329 -53.29 52.15 17.38
C ARG A 329 -54.19 52.13 18.60
N ARG A 330 -54.42 53.30 19.21
CA ARG A 330 -55.26 53.41 20.41
C ARG A 330 -56.50 54.25 20.19
N MET A 331 -57.62 53.73 20.69
CA MET A 331 -58.90 54.44 20.75
C MET A 331 -59.36 54.55 22.20
N SER A 332 -59.83 55.73 22.59
CA SER A 332 -60.47 55.96 23.89
C SER A 332 -61.97 56.17 23.69
N VAL A 333 -62.78 55.37 24.36
CA VAL A 333 -64.24 55.53 24.46
C VAL A 333 -64.54 56.23 25.77
N GLN A 334 -65.21 57.37 25.71
CA GLN A 334 -65.61 58.16 26.87
C GLN A 334 -66.92 57.60 27.42
N LEU A 335 -66.94 57.39 28.73
CA LEU A 335 -68.09 56.85 29.46
C LEU A 335 -68.60 57.89 30.45
N ASP A 336 -69.93 58.02 30.55
CA ASP A 336 -70.55 58.75 31.62
C ASP A 336 -70.35 58.01 32.96
N ALA A 337 -69.67 58.66 33.90
CA ALA A 337 -69.31 58.08 35.19
C ALA A 337 -70.52 57.61 36.02
N LYS A 338 -71.73 58.11 35.74
CA LYS A 338 -72.96 57.73 36.47
C LYS A 338 -73.74 56.61 35.79
N THR A 339 -73.86 56.64 34.47
CA THR A 339 -74.67 55.68 33.72
C THR A 339 -73.86 54.59 33.03
N GLY A 340 -72.54 54.73 32.93
CA GLY A 340 -71.65 53.83 32.19
C GLY A 340 -71.88 53.84 30.68
N ARG A 341 -72.67 54.80 30.18
CA ARG A 341 -73.00 54.92 28.76
C ARG A 341 -71.92 55.68 28.02
N MET A 342 -71.71 55.30 26.76
CA MET A 342 -70.81 55.99 25.85
C MET A 342 -71.33 57.41 25.60
N THR A 343 -70.48 58.39 25.85
CA THR A 343 -70.71 59.81 25.55
C THR A 343 -69.92 60.28 24.33
N GLY A 344 -68.89 59.53 23.93
CA GLY A 344 -68.12 59.78 22.72
C GLY A 344 -66.96 58.79 22.58
N ALA A 345 -66.21 58.89 21.49
CA ALA A 345 -64.93 58.20 21.33
C ALA A 345 -63.95 59.07 20.54
N LYS A 346 -62.66 58.85 20.76
CA LYS A 346 -61.56 59.55 20.09
C LYS A 346 -60.41 58.60 19.78
N LEU A 347 -59.72 58.84 18.68
CA LEU A 347 -58.44 58.20 18.39
C LEU A 347 -57.34 58.95 19.15
N LEU A 348 -56.49 58.24 19.87
CA LEU A 348 -55.40 58.85 20.65
C LEU A 348 -54.15 59.10 19.78
N ASP A 349 -53.96 58.27 18.75
CA ASP A 349 -52.74 58.25 17.92
C ASP A 349 -52.97 58.74 16.48
N SER A 350 -54.15 59.31 16.18
CA SER A 350 -54.50 59.85 14.86
C SER A 350 -55.28 61.16 15.01
N SER A 351 -55.07 62.10 14.09
CA SER A 351 -55.84 63.34 13.99
C SER A 351 -57.09 63.19 13.11
N GLU A 352 -57.41 61.97 12.69
CA GLU A 352 -58.59 61.67 11.89
C GLU A 352 -59.86 61.84 12.72
N ASP A 353 -60.86 62.50 12.13
CA ASP A 353 -62.15 62.69 12.76
C ASP A 353 -63.02 61.43 12.57
N ILE A 354 -63.53 60.91 13.68
CA ILE A 354 -64.45 59.76 13.75
C ILE A 354 -65.84 60.17 14.25
N GLY A 355 -66.11 61.48 14.37
CA GLY A 355 -67.36 62.00 14.93
C GLY A 355 -68.61 61.47 14.21
N ASP A 356 -68.54 61.32 12.88
CA ASP A 356 -69.63 60.78 12.06
C ASP A 356 -70.00 59.32 12.41
N ILE A 357 -69.00 58.47 12.65
CA ILE A 357 -69.20 57.08 13.09
C ILE A 357 -69.69 57.08 14.53
N VAL A 358 -69.06 57.85 15.41
CA VAL A 358 -69.43 57.91 16.83
C VAL A 358 -70.90 58.31 16.97
N ASP A 359 -71.36 59.35 16.26
CA ASP A 359 -72.75 59.81 16.27
C ASP A 359 -73.73 58.73 15.82
N ALA A 360 -73.37 57.91 14.83
CA ALA A 360 -74.20 56.80 14.36
C ALA A 360 -74.37 55.70 15.42
N TYR A 361 -73.36 55.46 16.26
CA TYR A 361 -73.38 54.41 17.29
C TYR A 361 -73.69 54.93 18.70
N LEU A 362 -73.76 56.24 18.92
CA LEU A 362 -74.16 56.84 20.21
C LEU A 362 -75.61 56.47 20.58
N ALA A 363 -76.52 56.40 19.61
CA ALA A 363 -77.93 56.06 19.88
C ALA A 363 -78.11 54.58 20.25
N SER A 364 -77.35 53.67 19.62
CA SER A 364 -77.42 52.22 19.85
C SER A 364 -76.56 51.75 21.02
N GLN A 365 -75.56 52.55 21.43
CA GLN A 365 -74.58 52.21 22.47
C GLN A 365 -73.79 50.93 22.15
N ASP A 366 -73.65 50.58 20.87
CA ASP A 366 -72.92 49.40 20.42
C ASP A 366 -71.43 49.72 20.21
N ILE A 367 -70.66 49.65 21.30
CA ILE A 367 -69.21 49.87 21.29
C ILE A 367 -68.51 48.84 20.38
N ARG A 368 -69.00 47.60 20.30
CA ARG A 368 -68.37 46.56 19.48
C ARG A 368 -68.48 46.90 18.00
N ALA A 369 -69.67 47.30 17.54
CA ALA A 369 -69.87 47.71 16.16
C ALA A 369 -69.07 48.98 15.82
N LEU A 370 -69.00 49.95 16.75
CA LEU A 370 -68.14 51.13 16.63
C LEU A 370 -66.66 50.75 16.41
N VAL A 371 -66.14 49.83 17.23
CA VAL A 371 -64.77 49.34 17.14
C VAL A 371 -64.50 48.67 15.79
N GLN A 372 -65.44 47.85 15.31
CA GLN A 372 -65.31 47.17 14.02
C GLN A 372 -65.33 48.15 12.84
N GLU A 373 -66.24 49.12 12.86
CA GLU A 373 -66.38 50.10 11.77
C GLU A 373 -65.17 51.04 11.68
N ILE A 374 -64.62 51.43 12.83
CA ILE A 374 -63.37 52.19 12.87
C ILE A 374 -62.22 51.35 12.30
N ARG A 375 -62.12 50.08 12.71
CA ARG A 375 -61.10 49.17 12.18
C ARG A 375 -61.20 48.99 10.66
N THR A 376 -62.42 48.76 10.14
CA THR A 376 -62.64 48.57 8.69
C THR A 376 -62.36 49.84 7.89
N ARG A 377 -62.79 51.01 8.38
CA ARG A 377 -62.60 52.29 7.68
C ARG A 377 -61.14 52.64 7.48
N PHE A 378 -60.31 52.38 8.48
CA PHE A 378 -58.90 52.75 8.43
C PHE A 378 -57.96 51.58 8.07
N GLY A 379 -58.53 50.41 7.78
CA GLY A 379 -57.79 49.23 7.29
C GLY A 379 -56.84 48.63 8.33
N TRP A 380 -57.26 48.60 9.59
CA TRP A 380 -56.44 48.21 10.75
C TRP A 380 -56.57 46.73 11.16
#